data_AF-A0A2E7XCX2-F1
#
_entry.id   AF-A0A2E7XCX2-F1
#
_cell.length_a   1.000
_cell.length_b   1.000
_cell.length_c   1.000
_cell.angle_alpha   90.00
_cell.angle_beta   90.00
_cell.angle_gamma   90.00
#
_symmetry.space_group_name_H-M   'P 1'
#
loop_
_entity.id
_entity.type
_entity.pdbx_description
1 polymer ?
#
loop_
_entity_poly.entity_id
_entity_poly.type
_entity_poly.pdbx_seq_one_letter_code
_entity_poly.pdbx_strand_id
1 'polypeptide(L)'
;MLSQGISVWEYHVVIRSSKCGLGEWHDESRNLHADYQHYMGEPPARIVKVRLIANSIFQRNNGRCDYADILFRDSTDEHRIL
;
A
#
# COMPACT_ATOMS: atom_id res chain seq x y z
N MET A 1 -8.37 -32.83 -17.94
CA MET A 1 -8.01 -32.36 -16.59
C MET A 1 -7.11 -31.14 -16.79
N LEU A 2 -7.69 -29.94 -16.89
CA LEU A 2 -6.93 -28.71 -17.13
C LEU A 2 -6.37 -28.24 -15.78
N SER A 3 -5.04 -28.18 -15.65
CA SER A 3 -4.40 -27.46 -14.56
C SER A 3 -4.79 -25.99 -14.68
N GLN A 4 -5.68 -25.51 -13.82
CA GLN A 4 -5.94 -24.08 -13.75
C GLN A 4 -4.67 -23.41 -13.24
N GLY A 5 -3.94 -22.77 -14.16
CA GLY A 5 -2.84 -21.89 -13.80
C GLY A 5 -3.38 -20.77 -12.93
N ILE A 6 -2.80 -20.58 -11.76
CA ILE A 6 -3.13 -19.46 -10.88
C ILE A 6 -2.74 -18.18 -11.62
N SER A 7 -3.72 -17.43 -12.10
CA SER A 7 -3.51 -16.06 -12.54
C SER A 7 -3.32 -15.20 -11.29
N VAL A 8 -2.11 -14.65 -11.12
CA VAL A 8 -1.80 -13.71 -10.06
C VAL A 8 -2.14 -12.32 -10.59
N TRP A 9 -3.26 -11.77 -10.13
CA TRP A 9 -3.64 -10.40 -10.44
C TRP A 9 -2.96 -9.44 -9.46
N GLU A 10 -2.21 -8.46 -9.98
CA GLU A 10 -1.65 -7.37 -9.20
C GLU A 10 -2.41 -6.08 -9.53
N TYR A 11 -2.95 -5.44 -8.51
CA TYR A 11 -3.64 -4.16 -8.64
C TYR A 11 -2.86 -3.09 -7.91
N HIS A 12 -2.58 -1.98 -8.60
CA HIS A 12 -1.94 -0.80 -8.02
C HIS A 12 -2.95 0.34 -7.95
N VAL A 13 -3.16 0.88 -6.75
CA VAL A 13 -3.99 2.07 -6.53
C VAL A 13 -3.08 3.25 -6.22
N VAL A 14 -3.25 4.35 -6.96
CA VAL A 14 -2.51 5.60 -6.71
C VAL A 14 -3.24 6.37 -5.62
N ILE A 15 -2.66 6.42 -4.43
CA ILE A 15 -3.23 7.12 -3.26
C ILE A 15 -3.00 8.63 -3.31
N ARG A 16 -1.86 9.07 -3.87
CA ARG A 16 -1.50 10.49 -4.00
C ARG A 16 -0.63 10.66 -5.24
N SER A 17 -0.92 11.68 -6.04
CA SER A 17 -0.09 12.08 -7.19
C SER A 17 -0.06 13.60 -7.28
N SER A 18 1.10 14.19 -7.03
CA SER A 18 1.31 15.64 -7.14
C SER A 18 2.81 15.95 -7.18
N LYS A 19 3.17 17.14 -7.68
CA LYS A 19 4.51 17.73 -7.47
C LYS A 19 4.60 18.50 -6.16
N CYS A 20 3.47 18.82 -5.54
CA CYS A 20 3.43 19.52 -4.26
C CYS A 20 3.84 18.57 -3.12
N GLY A 21 4.64 19.08 -2.18
CA GLY A 21 5.07 18.33 -0.99
C GLY A 21 6.31 17.44 -1.17
N LEU A 22 7.02 17.54 -2.30
CA LEU A 22 8.31 16.86 -2.46
C LEU A 22 9.35 17.42 -1.48
N GLY A 23 10.05 16.53 -0.78
CA GLY A 23 11.04 16.90 0.24
C GLY A 23 10.43 17.20 1.62
N GLU A 24 9.12 17.07 1.77
CA GLU A 24 8.40 17.28 3.03
C GLU A 24 7.95 15.93 3.62
N TRP A 25 7.87 15.88 4.96
CA TRP A 25 7.22 14.77 5.65
C TRP A 25 5.70 14.92 5.55
N HIS A 26 5.02 13.82 5.25
CA HIS A 26 3.56 13.77 5.21
C HIS A 26 3.07 12.83 6.29
N ASP A 27 2.20 13.33 7.17
CA ASP A 27 1.41 12.47 8.04
C ASP A 27 0.32 11.80 7.19
N GLU A 28 0.20 10.48 7.31
CA GLU A 28 -0.76 9.69 6.55
C GLU A 28 -1.32 8.59 7.44
N SER A 29 -2.65 8.47 7.45
CA SER A 29 -3.37 7.41 8.15
C SER A 29 -4.46 6.87 7.23
N ARG A 30 -4.48 5.55 7.03
CA ARG A 30 -5.41 4.90 6.10
C ARG A 30 -6.02 3.65 6.68
N ASN A 31 -7.30 3.46 6.37
CA ASN A 31 -8.02 2.23 6.63
C ASN A 31 -7.93 1.32 5.40
N LEU A 32 -6.99 0.38 5.42
CA LEU A 32 -6.77 -0.55 4.31
C LEU A 32 -7.99 -1.44 4.01
N HIS A 33 -8.79 -1.78 5.02
CA HIS A 33 -10.01 -2.57 4.83
C HIS A 33 -11.04 -1.78 4.01
N ALA A 34 -11.25 -0.51 4.35
CA ALA A 34 -12.15 0.37 3.61
C ALA A 34 -11.63 0.64 2.18
N ASP A 35 -10.32 0.85 2.02
CA ASP A 35 -9.72 1.00 0.69
C ASP A 35 -9.93 -0.26 -0.16
N TYR A 36 -9.71 -1.44 0.40
CA TYR A 36 -9.93 -2.69 -0.32
C TYR A 36 -11.39 -2.84 -0.74
N GLN A 37 -12.33 -2.59 0.17
CA GLN A 37 -13.77 -2.57 -0.14
C GLN A 37 -14.10 -1.63 -1.28
N HIS A 38 -13.53 -0.43 -1.25
CA HIS A 38 -13.81 0.59 -2.25
C HIS A 38 -13.25 0.24 -3.64
N TYR A 39 -11.99 -0.22 -3.72
CA TYR A 39 -11.31 -0.43 -5.00
C TYR A 39 -11.48 -1.84 -5.57
N MET A 40 -11.67 -2.85 -4.71
CA MET A 40 -11.64 -4.28 -5.08
C MET A 40 -12.93 -5.03 -4.71
N GLY A 41 -13.79 -4.48 -3.84
CA GLY A 41 -14.98 -5.15 -3.32
C GLY A 41 -14.68 -5.99 -2.08
N GLU A 42 -15.34 -7.15 -1.93
CA GLU A 42 -15.25 -7.95 -0.70
C GLU A 42 -13.79 -8.28 -0.30
N PRO A 43 -13.35 -7.88 0.92
CA PRO A 43 -11.99 -8.13 1.38
C PRO A 43 -11.69 -9.61 1.59
N PRO A 44 -10.42 -10.04 1.44
CA PRO A 44 -10.04 -11.39 1.78
C PRO A 44 -10.22 -11.63 3.29
N ALA A 45 -10.47 -12.88 3.66
CA ALA A 45 -10.63 -13.27 5.07
C ALA A 45 -9.40 -12.95 5.94
N ARG A 46 -8.21 -12.80 5.33
CA ARG A 46 -6.98 -12.45 6.06
C ARG A 46 -6.00 -11.66 5.20
N ILE A 47 -5.54 -10.54 5.73
CA ILE A 47 -4.38 -9.80 5.20
C ILE A 47 -3.12 -10.41 5.82
N VAL A 48 -2.18 -10.86 4.98
CA VAL A 48 -0.95 -11.54 5.44
C VAL A 48 0.29 -10.64 5.44
N LYS A 49 0.23 -9.52 4.71
CA LYS A 49 1.34 -8.58 4.58
C LYS A 49 0.84 -7.24 4.05
N VAL A 50 1.38 -6.16 4.60
CA VAL A 50 1.29 -4.81 4.04
C VAL A 50 2.69 -4.41 3.59
N ARG A 51 2.84 -3.90 2.36
CA ARG A 51 4.12 -3.41 1.83
C ARG A 51 3.99 -1.93 1.46
N LEU A 52 4.90 -1.11 1.95
CA LEU A 52 5.07 0.27 1.48
C LEU A 52 6.10 0.25 0.35
N ILE A 53 5.70 0.70 -0.84
CA ILE A 53 6.54 0.69 -2.03
C ILE A 53 6.52 2.08 -2.63
N ALA A 54 7.69 2.73 -2.71
CA ALA A 54 7.89 3.88 -3.58
C ALA A 54 8.31 3.37 -4.96
N ASN A 55 7.47 3.61 -5.97
CA ASN A 55 7.79 3.23 -7.35
C ASN A 55 7.97 4.47 -8.22
N SER A 56 9.07 4.51 -9.00
CA SER A 56 9.31 5.50 -10.05
C SER A 56 9.05 4.82 -11.39
N ILE A 57 7.83 4.98 -11.93
CA ILE A 57 7.34 4.04 -12.93
C ILE A 57 8.04 4.20 -14.30
N PHE A 58 8.57 5.37 -14.71
CA PHE A 58 9.04 5.50 -16.11
C PHE A 58 10.13 6.53 -16.43
N GLN A 59 11.02 6.90 -15.51
CA GLN A 59 12.04 7.91 -15.83
C GLN A 59 13.39 7.39 -15.36
N ARG A 60 14.41 7.49 -16.22
CA ARG A 60 15.79 6.98 -16.05
C ARG A 60 16.56 7.56 -14.83
N ASN A 61 15.83 8.06 -13.83
CA ASN A 61 16.30 8.70 -12.62
C ASN A 61 15.77 7.95 -11.38
N ASN A 62 16.55 8.01 -10.31
CA ASN A 62 16.19 7.41 -9.04
C ASN A 62 15.23 8.31 -8.26
N GLY A 63 14.18 7.71 -7.70
CA GLY A 63 13.39 8.33 -6.63
C GLY A 63 13.91 7.84 -5.28
N ARG A 64 14.05 8.76 -4.31
CA ARG A 64 14.29 8.41 -2.91
C ARG A 64 13.01 8.71 -2.12
N CYS A 65 12.67 7.80 -1.22
CA CYS A 65 11.57 7.97 -0.28
C CYS A 65 12.04 7.48 1.09
N ASP A 66 11.77 8.26 2.12
CA ASP A 66 12.06 7.94 3.51
C ASP A 66 10.72 7.80 4.24
N TYR A 67 10.61 6.84 5.16
CA TYR A 67 9.42 6.58 5.97
C TYR A 67 9.82 6.56 7.45
N ALA A 68 8.93 7.04 8.33
CA ALA A 68 9.14 7.07 9.76
C ALA A 68 7.80 6.92 10.50
N ASP A 69 7.85 6.64 11.80
CA ASP A 69 6.71 6.60 12.72
C ASP A 69 5.54 5.70 12.25
N ILE A 70 5.88 4.52 11.71
CA ILE A 70 4.89 3.62 11.12
C ILE A 70 4.18 2.83 12.22
N LEU A 71 2.84 2.86 12.16
CA LEU A 71 1.97 2.14 13.08
C LEU A 71 0.91 1.36 12.32
N PHE A 72 0.81 0.07 12.59
CA PHE A 72 -0.34 -0.76 12.21
C PHE A 72 -1.28 -0.91 13.40
N ARG A 73 -2.58 -0.72 13.17
CA ARG A 73 -3.61 -0.93 14.18
C ARG A 73 -4.73 -1.76 13.59
N ASP A 74 -5.17 -2.76 14.35
CA ASP A 74 -6.44 -3.43 14.13
C ASP A 74 -7.38 -3.21 15.33
N SER A 75 -8.48 -3.96 15.42
CA SER A 75 -9.46 -3.78 16.50
C SER A 75 -8.92 -4.10 17.90
N THR A 76 -7.84 -4.85 17.99
CA THR A 76 -7.34 -5.48 19.22
C THR A 76 -5.87 -5.20 19.48
N ASP A 77 -5.08 -4.99 18.43
CA ASP A 77 -3.63 -4.88 18.47
C ASP A 77 -3.12 -3.60 17.83
N GLU A 78 -2.01 -3.12 18.36
CA GLU A 78 -1.23 -2.03 17.81
C GLU A 78 0.22 -2.48 17.66
N HIS A 79 0.77 -2.34 16.46
CA HIS A 79 2.10 -2.79 16.10
C HIS A 79 2.89 -1.66 15.45
N ARG A 80 3.86 -1.13 16.19
CA ARG A 80 4.78 -0.08 15.72
C ARG A 80 5.96 -0.70 14.99
N ILE A 81 6.28 -0.16 13.81
CA ILE A 81 7.44 -0.55 13.03
C ILE A 81 8.49 0.55 13.14
N LEU A 82 9.48 0.26 14.00
CA LEU A 82 10.60 1.14 14.39
C LEU A 82 10.17 2.38 15.18
#